data_AF-X1B0X7-F1
#
_entry.id   AF-X1B0X7-F1
#
_cell.length_a   1.000
_cell.length_b   1.000
_cell.length_c   1.000
_cell.angle_alpha   90.00
_cell.angle_beta   90.00
_cell.angle_gamma   90.00
#
_symmetry.space_group_name_H-M   'P 1'
#
loop_
_entity.id
_entity.type
_entity.pdbx_description
1 polymer ?
#
loop_
_entity_poly.entity_id
_entity_poly.type
_entity_poly.pdbx_seq_one_letter_code
_entity_poly.pdbx_strand_id
1 'polypeptide(L)'
;MGKNILIKLKSADNVDLSQLSNLFGIEEEIKGLASFKAEVTGDIDLPNVSFSAKVEKGKFQDFIFDNLTFEALYNQDILEVKQFILNKEGHQIKGKGKIPYEFSFMGRE
;
A
#
# COMPACT_ATOMS: atom_id res chain seq x y z
N MET A 1 -7.82 8.69 27.89
CA MET A 1 -7.67 7.21 27.90
C MET A 1 -7.50 6.81 26.45
N GLY A 2 -6.25 6.59 26.00
CA GLY A 2 -5.92 6.32 24.60
C GLY A 2 -6.57 5.03 24.11
N LYS A 3 -7.08 5.04 22.87
CA LYS A 3 -7.71 3.86 22.27
C LYS A 3 -6.61 2.99 21.67
N ASN A 4 -6.27 1.90 22.33
CA ASN A 4 -5.32 0.93 21.80
C ASN A 4 -5.94 0.09 20.66
N ILE A 5 -5.15 -0.13 19.61
CA ILE A 5 -5.44 -1.05 18.52
C ILE A 5 -4.94 -2.44 18.92
N LEU A 6 -5.89 -3.38 19.05
CA LEU A 6 -5.57 -4.82 19.04
C LEU A 6 -4.94 -5.18 17.69
N ILE A 7 -3.95 -6.08 17.66
CA ILE A 7 -3.27 -6.51 16.43
C ILE A 7 -4.30 -6.89 15.36
N LYS A 8 -4.31 -6.13 14.26
CA LYS A 8 -5.21 -6.35 13.13
C LYS A 8 -4.37 -6.73 11.93
N LEU A 9 -4.37 -8.02 11.62
CA LEU A 9 -3.84 -8.53 10.37
C LEU A 9 -4.95 -8.56 9.31
N LYS A 10 -4.66 -7.98 8.15
CA LYS A 10 -5.50 -8.07 6.95
C LYS A 10 -4.63 -8.51 5.80
N SER A 11 -5.11 -9.48 5.04
CA SER A 11 -4.49 -9.91 3.80
C SER A 11 -5.55 -10.21 2.77
N ALA A 12 -5.19 -10.05 1.51
CA ALA A 12 -5.95 -10.55 0.40
C ALA A 12 -4.99 -10.99 -0.69
N ASP A 13 -5.40 -11.98 -1.47
CA ASP A 13 -4.59 -12.59 -2.52
C ASP A 13 -5.33 -12.59 -3.84
N ASN A 14 -4.59 -12.31 -4.92
CA ASN A 14 -5.11 -12.32 -6.30
C ASN A 14 -6.36 -11.44 -6.50
N VAL A 15 -6.39 -10.27 -5.85
CA VAL A 15 -7.48 -9.31 -6.01
C VAL A 15 -7.37 -8.61 -7.36
N ASP A 16 -8.43 -8.65 -8.15
CA ASP A 16 -8.49 -7.94 -9.43
C ASP A 16 -8.70 -6.44 -9.21
N LEU A 17 -7.66 -5.64 -9.50
CA LEU A 17 -7.69 -4.20 -9.30
C LEU A 17 -8.73 -3.48 -10.17
N SER A 18 -9.13 -4.07 -11.30
CA SER A 18 -10.16 -3.47 -12.16
C SER A 18 -11.56 -3.50 -11.53
N GLN A 19 -11.79 -4.41 -10.59
CA GLN A 19 -13.03 -4.47 -9.82
C GLN A 19 -13.01 -3.47 -8.67
N LEU A 20 -11.83 -3.23 -8.08
CA LEU A 20 -11.67 -2.28 -6.97
C LEU A 20 -11.77 -0.83 -7.44
N SER A 21 -11.21 -0.48 -8.59
CA SER A 21 -11.27 0.90 -9.12
C SER A 21 -12.72 1.39 -9.26
N ASN A 22 -13.62 0.52 -9.73
CA ASN A 22 -15.05 0.80 -9.85
C ASN A 22 -15.72 1.00 -8.48
N LEU A 23 -15.29 0.26 -7.45
CA LEU A 23 -15.87 0.34 -6.12
C LEU A 23 -15.48 1.64 -5.39
N PHE A 24 -14.24 2.08 -5.56
CA PHE A 24 -13.69 3.26 -4.87
C PHE A 24 -13.79 4.56 -5.68
N GLY A 25 -14.40 4.53 -6.88
CA GLY A 25 -14.57 5.71 -7.73
C GLY A 25 -13.25 6.26 -8.25
N ILE A 26 -12.25 5.40 -8.47
CA ILE A 26 -10.98 5.78 -9.08
C ILE A 26 -11.24 5.96 -10.57
N GLU A 27 -11.10 7.18 -11.08
CA GLU A 27 -11.34 7.51 -12.49
C GLU A 27 -10.26 6.90 -13.40
N GLU A 28 -9.04 6.76 -12.89
CA GLU A 28 -7.94 6.15 -13.61
C GLU A 28 -8.12 4.65 -13.79
N GLU A 29 -7.81 4.16 -15.00
CA GLU A 29 -7.79 2.73 -15.26
C GLU A 29 -6.63 2.07 -14.51
N ILE A 30 -6.96 1.29 -13.49
CA ILE A 30 -6.03 0.42 -12.77
C ILE A 30 -6.40 -1.04 -13.04
N LYS A 31 -5.42 -1.83 -13.50
CA LYS A 31 -5.57 -3.28 -13.70
C LYS A 31 -4.39 -4.03 -13.10
N GLY A 32 -4.61 -5.33 -12.91
CA GLY A 32 -3.61 -6.26 -12.40
C GLY A 32 -4.17 -7.12 -11.28
N LEU A 33 -3.41 -8.15 -10.92
CA LEU A 33 -3.72 -9.02 -9.78
C LEU A 33 -2.86 -8.58 -8.60
N ALA A 34 -3.52 -8.14 -7.53
CA ALA A 34 -2.86 -7.65 -6.33
C ALA A 34 -2.98 -8.64 -5.18
N SER A 35 -1.86 -8.91 -4.52
CA SER A 35 -1.82 -9.50 -3.18
C SER A 35 -1.27 -8.48 -2.21
N PHE A 36 -1.84 -8.38 -1.02
CA PHE A 36 -1.33 -7.50 0.02
C PHE A 36 -1.46 -8.11 1.40
N LYS A 37 -0.61 -7.65 2.31
CA LYS A 37 -0.66 -7.92 3.74
C LYS A 37 -0.43 -6.63 4.49
N ALA A 38 -1.29 -6.35 5.45
CA ALA A 38 -1.20 -5.21 6.34
C ALA A 38 -1.34 -5.68 7.78
N GLU A 39 -0.47 -5.21 8.66
CA GLU A 39 -0.56 -5.45 10.10
C GLU A 39 -0.53 -4.10 10.82
N VAL A 40 -1.56 -3.85 11.63
CA VAL A 40 -1.67 -2.61 12.43
C VAL A 40 -1.68 -2.95 13.91
N THR A 41 -0.83 -2.25 14.67
CA THR A 41 -0.69 -2.40 16.13
C THR A 41 -0.47 -1.03 16.79
N GLY A 42 -0.49 -0.95 18.12
CA GLY A 42 -0.18 0.29 18.87
C GLY A 42 -1.40 1.13 19.20
N ASP A 43 -1.19 2.42 19.54
CA ASP A 43 -2.28 3.36 19.83
C ASP A 43 -2.88 3.90 18.52
N ILE A 44 -4.17 4.26 18.52
CA ILE A 44 -4.83 4.84 17.34
C ILE A 44 -4.25 6.20 16.93
N ASP A 45 -3.73 6.96 17.89
CA ASP A 45 -3.12 8.27 17.65
C ASP A 45 -1.68 8.11 17.14
N LEU A 46 -1.03 6.97 17.43
CA LEU A 46 0.35 6.65 17.01
C LEU A 46 0.48 5.17 16.58
N PRO A 47 -0.14 4.78 15.45
CA PRO A 47 -0.17 3.39 15.04
C PRO A 47 1.18 2.95 14.47
N ASN A 48 1.46 1.67 14.65
CA ASN A 48 2.53 0.95 13.99
C ASN A 48 1.91 0.13 12.87
N VAL A 49 2.28 0.41 11.62
CA VAL A 49 1.78 -0.32 10.45
C VAL A 49 2.94 -0.99 9.73
N SER A 50 2.80 -2.28 9.43
CA SER A 50 3.59 -2.93 8.39
C SER A 50 2.70 -3.23 7.19
N PHE A 51 3.21 -2.98 6.00
CA PHE A 51 2.49 -3.18 4.75
C PHE A 51 3.40 -3.81 3.70
N SER A 52 2.89 -4.84 3.03
CA SER A 52 3.50 -5.38 1.82
C SER A 52 2.44 -5.59 0.74
N ALA A 53 2.83 -5.36 -0.50
CA ALA A 53 1.99 -5.57 -1.66
C ALA A 53 2.79 -6.07 -2.85
N LYS A 54 2.15 -6.92 -3.65
CA LYS A 54 2.62 -7.36 -4.96
C LYS A 54 1.49 -7.15 -5.96
N VAL A 55 1.81 -6.58 -7.11
CA VAL A 55 0.91 -6.50 -8.26
C VAL A 55 1.55 -7.22 -9.43
N GLU A 56 0.79 -8.08 -10.10
CA GLU A 56 1.22 -8.76 -11.34
C GLU A 56 0.39 -8.29 -12.53
N LYS A 57 1.04 -8.19 -13.69
CA LYS A 57 0.43 -7.75 -14.97
C LYS A 57 -0.31 -6.42 -14.80
N GLY A 58 0.38 -5.46 -14.19
CA GLY A 58 -0.21 -4.20 -13.79
C GLY A 58 -0.36 -3.22 -14.94
N LYS A 59 -1.43 -2.43 -14.87
CA LYS A 59 -1.65 -1.27 -15.73
C LYS A 59 -2.12 -0.11 -14.86
N PHE A 60 -1.50 1.05 -15.04
CA PHE A 60 -1.94 2.31 -14.47
C PHE A 60 -1.99 3.33 -15.60
N GLN A 61 -3.19 3.76 -15.99
CA GLN A 61 -3.38 4.54 -17.22
C GLN A 61 -2.69 3.84 -18.41
N ASP A 62 -1.89 4.53 -19.23
CA ASP A 62 -1.20 3.92 -20.36
C ASP A 62 0.11 3.19 -19.98
N PHE A 63 0.47 3.20 -18.69
CA PHE A 63 1.70 2.56 -18.21
C PHE A 63 1.45 1.10 -17.81
N ILE A 64 2.03 0.18 -18.59
CA ILE A 64 1.95 -1.28 -18.35
C ILE A 64 3.28 -1.78 -17.79
N PHE A 65 3.21 -2.64 -16.78
CA PHE A 65 4.36 -3.23 -16.11
C PHE A 65 4.13 -4.70 -15.75
N ASP A 66 5.21 -5.48 -15.65
CA ASP A 66 5.13 -6.92 -15.42
C ASP A 66 4.76 -7.22 -13.97
N ASN A 67 5.44 -6.55 -13.04
CA ASN A 67 5.13 -6.64 -11.63
C ASN A 67 5.66 -5.45 -10.83
N LEU A 68 5.00 -5.21 -9.70
CA LEU A 68 5.38 -4.25 -8.69
C LEU A 68 5.46 -4.98 -7.34
N THR A 69 6.52 -4.75 -6.58
CA THR A 69 6.64 -5.15 -5.17
C THR A 69 6.88 -3.91 -4.32
N PHE A 70 6.13 -3.81 -3.22
CA PHE A 70 6.21 -2.69 -2.30
C PHE A 70 6.20 -3.20 -0.87
N GLU A 71 7.11 -2.71 -0.04
CA GLU A 71 7.10 -2.92 1.40
C GLU A 71 7.37 -1.62 2.12
N ALA A 72 6.56 -1.34 3.12
CA ALA A 72 6.69 -0.15 3.94
C ALA A 72 6.36 -0.41 5.40
N LEU A 73 6.97 0.41 6.25
CA LEU A 73 6.63 0.53 7.66
C LEU A 73 6.18 1.95 7.95
N TYR A 74 5.16 2.11 8.77
CA TYR A 74 4.75 3.40 9.32
C TYR A 74 4.88 3.36 10.83
N ASN A 75 5.59 4.33 11.39
CA ASN A 75 5.78 4.51 12.83
C ASN A 75 6.18 5.96 13.08
N GLN A 76 5.63 6.58 14.13
CA GLN A 76 6.00 7.94 14.58
C GLN A 76 6.02 8.95 13.41
N ASP A 77 4.94 8.98 12.63
CA ASP A 77 4.74 9.92 11.53
C ASP A 77 5.80 9.85 10.42
N ILE A 78 6.45 8.69 10.29
CA ILE A 78 7.38 8.40 9.22
C ILE A 78 6.91 7.15 8.48
N LEU A 79 6.64 7.32 7.18
CA LEU A 79 6.51 6.21 6.24
C LEU A 79 7.89 5.85 5.70
N GLU A 80 8.42 4.71 6.13
CA GLU A 80 9.65 4.13 5.59
C GLU A 80 9.31 3.12 4.50
N VAL A 81 9.58 3.48 3.25
CA VAL A 81 9.55 2.56 2.11
C VAL A 81 10.84 1.73 2.15
N LYS A 82 10.71 0.47 2.62
CA LYS A 82 11.82 -0.49 2.70
C LYS A 82 12.25 -0.93 1.31
N GLN A 83 11.27 -1.25 0.48
CA GLN A 83 11.50 -1.57 -0.92
C GLN A 83 10.34 -1.17 -1.81
N PHE A 84 10.69 -0.63 -2.96
CA PHE A 84 9.85 -0.49 -4.13
C PHE A 84 10.61 -1.12 -5.29
N ILE A 85 10.02 -2.10 -5.97
CA ILE A 85 10.63 -2.76 -7.13
C ILE A 85 9.57 -2.84 -8.22
N LEU A 86 9.81 -2.15 -9.33
CA LEU A 86 8.96 -2.17 -10.51
C LEU A 86 9.72 -2.83 -11.65
N ASN A 87 9.15 -3.87 -12.24
CA ASN A 87 9.72 -4.57 -13.39
C ASN A 87 8.85 -4.32 -14.62
N LYS A 88 9.50 -3.98 -15.74
CA LYS A 88 8.86 -3.80 -17.05
C LYS A 88 9.81 -4.25 -18.14
N GLU A 89 9.42 -5.28 -18.90
CA GLU A 89 10.11 -5.76 -20.11
C GLU A 89 11.61 -6.00 -19.88
N GLY A 90 11.95 -6.62 -18.75
CA GLY A 90 13.35 -6.90 -18.37
C GLY A 90 14.11 -5.71 -17.76
N HIS A 91 13.51 -4.52 -17.72
CA HIS A 91 14.03 -3.38 -16.97
C HIS A 91 13.48 -3.38 -15.54
N GLN A 92 14.29 -2.87 -14.62
CA GLN A 92 13.95 -2.83 -13.21
C GLN A 92 14.24 -1.45 -12.61
N ILE A 93 13.24 -0.88 -11.95
CA ILE A 93 13.36 0.33 -11.14
C ILE A 93 13.28 -0.09 -9.67
N LYS A 94 14.24 0.37 -8.86
CA LYS A 94 14.30 0.12 -7.42
C LYS A 94 14.30 1.44 -6.65
N GLY A 95 13.55 1.47 -5.55
CA GLY A 95 13.45 2.63 -4.68
C GLY A 95 13.38 2.23 -3.21
N LYS A 96 13.86 3.13 -2.36
CA LYS A 96 13.71 3.09 -0.90
C LYS A 96 13.71 4.53 -0.39
N GLY A 97 13.11 4.79 0.75
CA GLY A 97 13.05 6.15 1.29
C GLY A 97 12.30 6.27 2.60
N LYS A 98 12.37 7.46 3.18
CA LYS A 98 11.60 7.85 4.36
C LYS A 98 10.86 9.13 4.04
N ILE A 99 9.57 9.14 4.32
CA ILE A 99 8.67 10.25 4.05
C ILE A 99 8.06 10.64 5.39
N PRO A 100 8.33 11.86 5.89
CA PRO A 100 7.56 12.43 6.99
C PRO A 100 6.10 12.56 6.54
N TYR A 101 5.18 11.91 7.24
CA TYR A 101 3.77 11.89 6.93
C TYR A 101 2.98 11.74 8.24
N GLU A 102 2.21 12.76 8.61
CA GLU A 102 1.31 12.70 9.76
C GLU A 102 -0.04 12.12 9.32
N PHE A 103 -0.36 10.90 9.76
CA PHE A 103 -1.60 10.24 9.41
C PHE A 103 -2.76 10.78 10.26
N SER A 104 -3.66 11.58 9.67
CA SER A 104 -4.88 12.03 10.36
C SER A 104 -6.02 11.02 10.16
N PHE A 105 -6.35 10.23 11.19
CA PHE A 105 -7.49 9.29 11.17
C PHE A 105 -8.87 9.96 11.31
N MET A 106 -8.93 11.29 11.41
CA MET A 106 -10.18 12.04 11.52
C MET A 106 -10.26 13.09 10.42
N GLY A 107 -11.23 12.91 9.52
CA GLY A 107 -11.91 14.07 8.96
C GLY A 107 -12.43 14.88 10.14
N ARG A 108 -11.93 16.12 10.29
CA ARG A 108 -12.56 17.08 11.17
C ARG A 108 -13.93 17.39 10.57
N GLU A 109 -14.98 16.83 11.14
CA GLU A 109 -16.29 17.50 11.18
C GLU A 109 -16.31 18.46 12.38
#